data_AF-A0A4Y8DGI1-F1
#
_entry.id   AF-A0A4Y8DGI1-F1
#
_cell.length_a   1.000
_cell.length_b   1.000
_cell.length_c   1.000
_cell.angle_alpha   90.00
_cell.angle_beta   90.00
_cell.angle_gamma   90.00
#
_symmetry.space_group_name_H-M   'P 1'
#
loop_
_entity.id
_entity.type
_entity.pdbx_description
1 polymer ?
#
loop_
_entity_poly.entity_id
_entity_poly.type
_entity_poly.pdbx_seq_one_letter_code
_entity_poly.pdbx_strand_id
1 'polypeptide(L)'
;MALVMCDVDCGSQTVGMVKKVLEWRKRDPVVSKALWDELQSRNEKLAEILSSGNDISAAGPAFSAIREKIREMGKLSGVPIEPEEQTKLLDDVIENVEGVIGGVVPGAGGYDAIVLLVKDDQETMDQIKSFLAQWGNVKLLGVKGEMDGARVEDGGLYGTLLL
;
A
#
# COMPACT_ATOMS: atom_id res chain seq x y z
N MET A 1 16.22 2.85 1.06
CA MET A 1 14.86 2.27 1.10
C MET A 1 14.06 2.97 0.04
N ALA A 2 13.15 2.27 -0.62
CA ALA A 2 12.26 2.83 -1.62
C ALA A 2 10.83 2.38 -1.36
N LEU A 3 9.86 3.22 -1.72
CA LEU A 3 8.48 2.80 -1.89
C LEU A 3 8.26 2.45 -3.35
N VAL A 4 7.70 1.28 -3.59
CA VAL A 4 7.36 0.79 -4.94
C VAL A 4 5.90 0.39 -4.98
N MET A 5 5.27 0.55 -6.15
CA MET A 5 3.86 0.25 -6.35
C MET A 5 3.71 -0.89 -7.37
N CYS A 6 2.82 -1.83 -7.06
CA CYS A 6 2.46 -2.92 -7.94
C CYS A 6 0.99 -2.78 -8.31
N ASP A 7 0.73 -2.64 -9.61
CA ASP A 7 -0.60 -2.51 -10.19
C ASP A 7 -1.26 -3.89 -10.25
N VAL A 8 -2.46 -4.02 -9.72
CA VAL A 8 -3.26 -5.24 -9.72
C VAL A 8 -4.42 -4.92 -10.67
N ASP A 9 -4.45 -5.52 -11.87
CA ASP A 9 -5.34 -5.12 -12.99
C ASP A 9 -6.83 -5.46 -12.73
N CYS A 10 -7.43 -4.81 -11.74
CA CYS A 10 -8.79 -5.04 -11.30
C CYS A 10 -9.34 -3.78 -10.63
N GLY A 11 -10.03 -2.93 -11.40
CA GLY A 11 -10.51 -1.64 -10.92
C GLY A 11 -11.49 -1.75 -9.73
N SER A 12 -11.42 -0.78 -8.82
CA SER A 12 -12.33 -0.64 -7.68
C SER A 12 -13.45 0.39 -7.90
N GLN A 13 -14.59 0.24 -7.21
CA GLN A 13 -15.62 1.28 -7.12
C GLN A 13 -15.43 2.13 -5.85
N THR A 14 -14.37 2.93 -5.83
CA THR A 14 -13.93 3.75 -4.69
C THR A 14 -15.07 4.52 -4.01
N VAL A 15 -15.92 5.21 -4.78
CA VAL A 15 -17.03 6.02 -4.23
C VAL A 15 -18.04 5.15 -3.47
N GLY A 16 -18.35 3.96 -3.99
CA GLY A 16 -19.26 3.01 -3.35
C GLY A 16 -18.68 2.44 -2.06
N MET A 17 -17.39 2.13 -2.07
CA MET A 17 -16.67 1.62 -0.90
C MET A 17 -16.67 2.64 0.24
N VAL A 18 -16.25 3.89 -0.04
CA VAL A 18 -16.20 4.95 0.98
C VAL A 18 -17.59 5.23 1.57
N LYS A 19 -18.65 5.24 0.74
CA LYS A 19 -20.02 5.42 1.22
C LYS A 19 -20.41 4.34 2.23
N LYS A 20 -20.15 3.07 1.94
CA LYS A 20 -20.46 1.95 2.85
C LYS A 20 -19.69 2.04 4.17
N VAL A 21 -18.41 2.42 4.12
CA VAL A 21 -17.61 2.64 5.34
C VAL A 21 -18.22 3.77 6.20
N LEU A 22 -18.64 4.88 5.58
CA LEU A 22 -19.26 6.00 6.28
C LEU A 22 -20.66 5.65 6.83
N GLU A 23 -21.43 4.84 6.11
CA GLU A 23 -22.71 4.31 6.59
C GLU A 23 -22.52 3.41 7.81
N TRP A 24 -21.55 2.50 7.76
CA TRP A 24 -21.16 1.68 8.91
C TRP A 24 -20.75 2.54 10.11
N ARG A 25 -19.92 3.57 9.89
CA ARG A 25 -19.49 4.49 10.96
C ARG A 25 -20.67 5.20 11.62
N LYS A 26 -21.71 5.58 10.86
CA LYS A 26 -22.93 6.18 11.41
C LYS A 26 -23.78 5.16 12.18
N ARG A 27 -23.84 3.92 11.69
CA ARG A 27 -24.61 2.83 12.30
C ARG A 27 -24.02 2.42 13.66
N ASP A 28 -22.69 2.30 13.73
CA ASP A 28 -21.97 1.76 14.88
C ASP A 28 -20.88 2.74 15.38
N PRO A 29 -21.24 3.92 15.92
CA PRO A 29 -20.30 5.01 16.19
C PRO A 29 -19.28 4.68 17.30
N VAL A 30 -19.67 3.88 18.30
CA VAL A 30 -18.77 3.49 19.40
C VAL A 30 -17.69 2.53 18.89
N VAL A 31 -18.10 1.47 18.18
CA VAL A 31 -17.18 0.45 17.64
C VAL A 31 -16.27 1.06 16.58
N SER A 32 -16.83 1.81 15.63
CA SER A 32 -16.04 2.44 14.58
C SER A 32 -15.06 3.48 15.12
N LYS A 33 -15.42 4.25 16.16
CA LYS A 33 -14.49 5.18 16.81
C LYS A 33 -13.32 4.45 17.45
N ALA A 34 -13.60 3.40 18.24
CA ALA A 34 -12.55 2.62 18.90
C ALA A 34 -11.56 2.03 17.89
N LEU A 35 -12.07 1.44 16.80
CA LEU A 35 -11.22 0.91 15.73
C LEU A 35 -10.37 2.00 15.07
N TRP A 36 -10.95 3.18 14.80
CA TRP A 36 -10.20 4.29 14.19
C TRP A 36 -9.09 4.83 15.09
N ASP A 37 -9.37 4.95 16.39
CA ASP A 37 -8.39 5.41 17.36
C ASP A 37 -7.22 4.39 17.46
N GLU A 38 -7.50 3.08 17.43
CA GLU A 38 -6.47 2.04 17.36
C GLU A 38 -5.67 2.07 16.06
N LEU A 39 -6.34 2.21 14.92
CA LEU A 39 -5.69 2.32 13.60
C LEU A 39 -4.77 3.54 13.55
N GLN A 40 -5.21 4.69 14.07
CA GLN A 40 -4.42 5.90 14.17
C GLN A 40 -3.16 5.67 15.01
N SER A 41 -3.30 5.06 16.19
CA SER A 41 -2.16 4.74 17.05
C SER A 41 -1.14 3.82 16.37
N ARG A 42 -1.61 2.82 15.60
CA ARG A 42 -0.73 1.93 14.82
C ARG A 42 -0.01 2.67 13.68
N ASN A 43 -0.69 3.59 13.00
CA ASN A 43 -0.08 4.45 11.97
C ASN A 43 0.99 5.38 12.56
N GLU A 44 0.70 6.03 13.68
CA GLU A 44 1.66 6.88 14.40
C GLU A 44 2.89 6.07 14.81
N LYS A 45 2.69 4.81 15.26
CA LYS A 45 3.80 3.94 15.61
C LYS A 45 4.71 3.62 14.42
N LEU A 46 4.14 3.32 13.25
CA LEU A 46 4.91 3.13 12.03
C LEU A 46 5.66 4.43 11.65
N ALA A 47 5.01 5.59 11.75
CA ALA A 47 5.63 6.88 11.46
C ALA A 47 6.83 7.17 12.38
N GLU A 48 6.72 6.87 13.68
CA GLU A 48 7.84 6.97 14.63
C GLU A 48 9.02 6.07 14.22
N ILE A 49 8.74 4.81 13.88
CA ILE A 49 9.76 3.84 13.46
C ILE A 49 10.51 4.37 12.24
N LEU A 50 9.77 4.77 11.20
CA LEU A 50 10.33 5.29 9.95
C LEU A 50 11.09 6.61 10.16
N SER A 51 10.60 7.50 11.01
CA SER A 51 11.25 8.80 11.28
C SER A 51 12.52 8.66 12.13
N SER A 52 12.57 7.66 13.01
CA SER A 52 13.75 7.42 13.86
C SER A 52 14.95 6.88 13.07
N GLY A 53 14.70 6.16 11.97
CA GLY A 53 15.73 5.54 11.13
C GLY A 53 16.56 4.45 11.81
N ASN A 54 16.28 4.09 13.07
CA ASN A 54 17.16 3.24 13.88
C ASN A 54 16.94 1.75 13.65
N ASP A 55 15.69 1.32 13.52
CA ASP A 55 15.33 -0.09 13.34
C ASP A 55 14.22 -0.23 12.30
N ILE A 56 14.63 -0.36 11.04
CA ILE A 56 13.70 -0.55 9.93
C ILE A 56 13.01 -1.91 9.99
N SER A 57 13.59 -2.91 10.68
CA SER A 57 13.01 -4.24 10.79
C SER A 57 11.71 -4.22 11.61
N ALA A 58 11.58 -3.27 12.54
CA ALA A 58 10.34 -3.03 13.29
C ALA A 58 9.18 -2.53 12.41
N ALA A 59 9.45 -2.04 11.19
CA ALA A 59 8.41 -1.56 10.29
C ALA A 59 7.52 -2.70 9.76
N GLY A 60 8.05 -3.91 9.54
CA GLY A 60 7.27 -5.05 9.05
C GLY A 60 6.12 -5.44 9.99
N PRO A 61 6.38 -5.68 11.29
CA PRO A 61 5.32 -5.89 12.28
C PRO A 61 4.34 -4.72 12.38
N ALA A 62 4.81 -3.47 12.25
CA ALA A 62 3.94 -2.29 12.30
C ALA A 62 2.99 -2.21 11.09
N PHE A 63 3.47 -2.50 9.88
CA PHE A 63 2.62 -2.66 8.69
C PHE A 63 1.57 -3.75 8.89
N SER A 64 1.97 -4.91 9.42
CA SER A 64 1.06 -6.03 9.68
C SER A 64 -0.05 -5.64 10.66
N ALA A 65 0.29 -4.89 11.70
CA ALA A 65 -0.67 -4.36 12.66
C ALA A 65 -1.65 -3.36 12.02
N ILE A 66 -1.19 -2.47 11.14
CA ILE A 66 -2.08 -1.55 10.41
C ILE A 66 -3.06 -2.35 9.54
N ARG A 67 -2.54 -3.30 8.75
CA ARG A 67 -3.33 -4.15 7.85
C ARG A 67 -4.38 -4.97 8.59
N GLU A 68 -4.07 -5.46 9.79
CA GLU A 68 -5.05 -6.14 10.66
C GLU A 68 -6.29 -5.27 10.92
N LYS A 69 -6.10 -4.00 11.30
CA LYS A 69 -7.21 -3.07 11.57
C LYS A 69 -7.95 -2.67 10.30
N ILE A 70 -7.25 -2.58 9.16
CA ILE A 70 -7.88 -2.35 7.86
C ILE A 70 -8.79 -3.52 7.46
N ARG A 71 -8.34 -4.77 7.64
CA ARG A 71 -9.17 -5.96 7.39
C ARG A 71 -10.35 -6.05 8.35
N GLU A 72 -10.14 -5.74 9.63
CA GLU A 72 -11.24 -5.67 10.61
C GLU A 72 -12.29 -4.62 10.21
N MET A 73 -11.84 -3.43 9.81
CA MET A 73 -12.71 -2.37 9.28
C MET A 73 -13.49 -2.86 8.06
N GLY A 74 -12.81 -3.55 7.14
CA GLY A 74 -13.44 -4.12 5.95
C GLY A 74 -14.53 -5.12 6.29
N LYS A 75 -14.27 -6.02 7.24
CA LYS A 75 -15.25 -7.00 7.74
C LYS A 75 -16.47 -6.34 8.39
N LEU A 76 -16.26 -5.35 9.26
CA LEU A 76 -17.34 -4.67 9.98
C LEU A 76 -18.20 -3.77 9.07
N SER A 77 -17.57 -3.17 8.05
CA SER A 77 -18.26 -2.32 7.07
C SER A 77 -18.83 -3.07 5.86
N GLY A 78 -18.46 -4.34 5.65
CA GLY A 78 -18.83 -5.10 4.45
C GLY A 78 -18.16 -4.57 3.18
N VAL A 79 -16.97 -3.99 3.33
CA VAL A 79 -16.18 -3.40 2.24
C VAL A 79 -14.85 -4.15 2.15
N PRO A 80 -14.47 -4.68 0.98
CA PRO A 80 -13.20 -5.38 0.82
C PRO A 80 -12.05 -4.36 0.66
N ILE A 81 -11.70 -3.66 1.75
CA ILE A 81 -10.63 -2.63 1.76
C ILE A 81 -9.27 -3.30 1.50
N GLU A 82 -8.99 -4.40 2.20
CA GLU A 82 -7.92 -5.35 1.85
C GLU A 82 -8.59 -6.71 1.59
N PRO A 83 -8.92 -7.05 0.33
CA PRO A 83 -9.46 -8.36 -0.06
C PRO A 83 -8.49 -9.50 0.25
N GLU A 84 -9.03 -10.73 0.38
CA GLU A 84 -8.23 -11.92 0.72
C GLU A 84 -7.10 -12.19 -0.27
N GLU A 85 -7.32 -11.93 -1.57
CA GLU A 85 -6.31 -12.10 -2.62
C GLU A 85 -5.13 -11.14 -2.45
N GLN A 86 -5.39 -9.90 -2.02
CA GLN A 86 -4.35 -8.91 -1.74
C GLN A 86 -3.69 -9.15 -0.38
N THR A 87 -4.43 -9.66 0.62
CA THR A 87 -3.82 -10.13 1.86
C THR A 87 -2.79 -11.20 1.57
N LYS A 88 -3.19 -12.22 0.80
CA LYS A 88 -2.31 -13.32 0.41
C LYS A 88 -1.11 -12.85 -0.40
N LEU A 89 -1.32 -11.95 -1.36
CA LEU A 89 -0.24 -11.37 -2.17
C LEU A 89 0.78 -10.63 -1.30
N LEU A 90 0.31 -9.77 -0.39
CA LEU A 90 1.16 -9.01 0.51
C LEU A 90 1.92 -9.93 1.47
N ASP A 91 1.25 -10.94 2.02
CA ASP A 91 1.88 -11.88 2.96
C ASP A 91 2.96 -12.72 2.25
N ASP A 92 2.64 -13.30 1.08
CA ASP A 92 3.56 -14.13 0.32
C ASP A 92 4.76 -13.33 -0.20
N VAL A 93 4.57 -12.08 -0.69
CA VAL A 93 5.71 -11.27 -1.17
C VAL A 93 6.61 -10.79 -0.03
N ILE A 94 6.05 -10.48 1.14
CA ILE A 94 6.82 -10.07 2.32
C ILE A 94 7.63 -11.25 2.88
N GLU A 95 7.07 -12.46 2.87
CA GLU A 95 7.74 -13.65 3.39
C GLU A 95 8.81 -14.18 2.44
N ASN A 96 8.57 -14.14 1.13
CA ASN A 96 9.39 -14.87 0.15
C ASN A 96 10.38 -14.01 -0.65
N VAL A 97 10.37 -12.68 -0.49
CA VAL A 97 11.27 -11.79 -1.23
C VAL A 97 12.19 -11.03 -0.28
N GLU A 98 13.48 -11.36 -0.33
CA GLU A 98 14.48 -10.68 0.48
C GLU A 98 14.55 -9.19 0.10
N GLY A 99 14.61 -8.33 1.11
CA GLY A 99 14.60 -6.87 0.92
C GLY A 99 13.21 -6.24 0.94
N VAL A 100 12.11 -7.01 0.93
CA VAL A 100 10.77 -6.49 1.23
C VAL A 100 10.59 -6.40 2.75
N ILE A 101 10.32 -5.20 3.25
CA ILE A 101 10.16 -4.94 4.70
C ILE A 101 8.70 -5.05 5.11
N GLY A 102 7.80 -4.59 4.25
CA GLY A 102 6.37 -4.58 4.50
C GLY A 102 5.61 -3.90 3.36
N GLY A 103 4.30 -3.81 3.50
CA GLY A 103 3.46 -3.21 2.47
C GLY A 103 2.02 -3.04 2.92
N VAL A 104 1.23 -2.39 2.07
CA VAL A 104 -0.20 -2.12 2.28
C VAL A 104 -0.94 -2.10 0.95
N VAL A 105 -2.27 -2.21 1.01
CA VAL A 105 -3.14 -1.76 -0.08
C VAL A 105 -3.31 -0.24 0.05
N PRO A 106 -2.90 0.58 -0.94
CA PRO A 106 -2.99 2.03 -0.86
C PRO A 106 -4.40 2.56 -1.16
N GLY A 107 -4.63 3.82 -0.80
CA GLY A 107 -5.86 4.54 -1.16
C GLY A 107 -7.12 4.00 -0.45
N ALA A 108 -8.23 3.89 -1.18
CA ALA A 108 -9.47 3.35 -0.62
C ALA A 108 -9.45 1.82 -0.45
N GLY A 109 -8.39 1.17 -0.94
CA GLY A 109 -8.30 -0.27 -0.96
C GLY A 109 -9.08 -0.91 -2.11
N GLY A 110 -9.24 -2.23 -2.04
CA GLY A 110 -9.77 -3.04 -3.12
C GLY A 110 -8.68 -3.40 -4.12
N TYR A 111 -9.08 -3.94 -5.27
CA TYR A 111 -8.19 -4.69 -6.14
C TYR A 111 -7.25 -3.85 -7.04
N ASP A 112 -7.04 -2.55 -6.74
CA ASP A 112 -6.32 -1.63 -7.64
C ASP A 112 -4.79 -1.80 -7.60
N ALA A 113 -4.18 -1.85 -6.41
CA ALA A 113 -2.73 -1.88 -6.28
C ALA A 113 -2.27 -2.38 -4.91
N ILE A 114 -0.98 -2.65 -4.78
CA ILE A 114 -0.27 -2.73 -3.50
C ILE A 114 0.96 -1.83 -3.49
N VAL A 115 1.37 -1.36 -2.32
CA VAL A 115 2.61 -0.61 -2.11
C VAL A 115 3.51 -1.40 -1.18
N LEU A 116 4.79 -1.49 -1.53
CA LEU A 116 5.82 -2.17 -0.76
C LEU A 116 6.90 -1.18 -0.32
N LEU A 117 7.34 -1.29 0.93
CA LEU A 117 8.58 -0.69 1.42
C LEU A 117 9.71 -1.70 1.25
N VAL A 118 10.72 -1.33 0.47
CA VAL A 118 11.76 -2.25 0.02
C VAL A 118 13.16 -1.67 0.19
N LYS A 119 14.16 -2.54 0.25
CA LYS A 119 15.56 -2.16 0.09
C LYS A 119 15.76 -1.60 -1.32
N ASP A 120 16.46 -0.48 -1.40
CA ASP A 120 16.64 0.23 -2.66
C ASP A 120 17.86 -0.29 -3.43
N ASP A 121 17.71 -1.51 -3.98
CA ASP A 121 18.72 -2.13 -4.82
C ASP A 121 18.09 -2.94 -5.95
N GLN A 122 18.92 -3.22 -6.96
CA GLN A 122 18.49 -3.91 -8.18
C GLN A 122 18.06 -5.36 -7.91
N GLU A 123 18.74 -6.04 -6.98
CA GLU A 123 18.46 -7.43 -6.62
C GLU A 123 17.04 -7.59 -6.07
N THR A 124 16.67 -6.74 -5.10
CA THR A 124 15.32 -6.71 -4.51
C THR A 124 14.27 -6.44 -5.60
N MET A 125 14.52 -5.47 -6.47
CA MET A 125 13.59 -5.12 -7.56
C MET A 125 13.38 -6.28 -8.56
N ASP A 126 14.44 -7.02 -8.88
CA ASP A 126 14.35 -8.14 -9.82
C ASP A 126 13.73 -9.39 -9.18
N GLN A 127 13.95 -9.61 -7.88
CA GLN A 127 13.22 -10.64 -7.14
C GLN A 127 11.72 -10.33 -7.06
N ILE A 128 11.33 -9.09 -6.77
CA ILE A 128 9.91 -8.66 -6.78
C ILE A 128 9.29 -8.91 -8.16
N LYS A 129 9.94 -8.49 -9.25
CA LYS A 129 9.43 -8.74 -10.61
C LYS A 129 9.25 -10.24 -10.88
N SER A 130 10.22 -11.05 -10.48
CA SER A 130 10.19 -12.50 -10.69
C SER A 130 9.07 -13.15 -9.90
N PHE A 131 8.86 -12.71 -8.65
CA PHE A 131 7.75 -13.15 -7.80
C PHE A 131 6.39 -12.78 -8.41
N LEU A 132 6.19 -11.52 -8.80
CA LEU A 132 4.91 -11.04 -9.35
C LEU A 132 4.55 -11.68 -10.70
N ALA A 133 5.55 -12.05 -11.51
CA ALA A 133 5.33 -12.78 -12.76
C ALA A 133 4.65 -14.15 -12.54
N GLN A 134 4.78 -14.74 -11.34
CA GLN A 134 4.13 -16.00 -10.97
C GLN A 134 2.72 -15.80 -10.39
N TRP A 135 2.38 -14.60 -9.92
CA TRP A 135 1.10 -14.30 -9.25
C TRP A 135 -0.04 -14.01 -10.23
N GLY A 136 0.28 -13.54 -11.44
CA GLY A 136 -0.69 -13.21 -12.49
C GLY A 136 -1.40 -11.86 -12.27
N ASN A 137 -1.57 -11.08 -13.34
CA ASN A 137 -2.23 -9.77 -13.36
C ASN A 137 -1.72 -8.73 -12.34
N VAL A 138 -0.49 -8.90 -11.84
CA VAL A 138 0.19 -7.92 -11.00
C VAL A 138 1.49 -7.47 -11.66
N LYS A 139 1.68 -6.15 -11.79
CA LYS A 139 2.86 -5.56 -12.44
C LYS A 139 3.56 -4.56 -11.54
N LEU A 140 4.85 -4.77 -11.30
CA LEU A 140 5.69 -3.75 -10.68
C LEU A 140 5.80 -2.53 -11.59
N LEU A 141 5.44 -1.36 -11.08
CA LEU A 141 5.56 -0.12 -11.81
C LEU A 141 7.02 0.35 -11.80
N GLY A 142 7.48 0.87 -12.93
CA GLY A 142 8.85 1.39 -13.11
C GLY A 142 9.10 2.74 -12.43
N VAL A 143 8.44 2.99 -11.30
CA VAL A 143 8.50 4.24 -10.54
C VAL A 143 8.82 3.93 -9.08
N LYS A 144 9.44 4.90 -8.41
CA LYS A 144 9.69 4.89 -6.96
C LYS A 144 9.03 6.12 -6.35
N GLY A 145 8.77 6.09 -5.05
CA GLY A 145 8.35 7.27 -4.32
C GLY A 145 9.39 8.39 -4.46
N GLU A 146 8.93 9.58 -4.86
CA GLU A 146 9.75 10.78 -5.00
C GLU A 146 9.25 11.88 -4.05
N MET A 147 10.16 12.76 -3.62
CA MET A 147 9.86 13.86 -2.71
C MET A 147 9.69 15.20 -3.43
N ASP A 148 10.07 15.26 -4.70
CA ASP A 148 9.94 16.45 -5.53
C ASP A 148 8.54 16.53 -6.15
N GLY A 149 7.96 17.74 -6.12
CA GLY A 149 6.68 18.04 -6.75
C GLY A 149 6.84 18.55 -8.19
N ALA A 150 6.16 19.65 -8.49
CA ALA A 150 6.28 20.30 -9.80
C ALA A 150 7.68 20.90 -10.01
N ARG A 151 8.25 20.71 -11.20
CA ARG A 151 9.51 21.33 -11.64
C ARG A 151 9.39 21.87 -13.06
N VAL A 152 10.21 22.87 -13.37
CA VAL A 152 10.37 23.35 -14.74
C VAL A 152 11.39 22.45 -15.43
N GLU A 153 11.03 21.92 -16.61
CA GLU A 153 11.92 21.12 -17.43
C GLU A 153 12.13 21.78 -18.79
N ASP A 154 13.29 21.48 -19.39
CA ASP A 154 13.54 21.87 -20.77
C ASP A 154 12.62 21.07 -21.70
N GLY A 155 11.68 21.76 -22.35
CA GLY A 155 10.75 21.16 -23.30
C GLY A 155 11.45 20.46 -24.47
N GLY A 156 12.70 20.82 -24.78
CA GLY A 156 13.52 20.15 -25.79
C GLY A 156 13.78 18.66 -25.48
N LEU A 157 13.69 18.23 -24.22
CA LEU A 157 13.86 16.83 -23.81
C LEU A 157 12.76 15.91 -24.33
N TYR A 158 11.58 16.46 -24.62
CA TYR A 158 10.40 15.71 -25.04
C TYR A 158 10.16 15.77 -26.55
N GLY A 159 11.11 16.35 -27.31
CA GLY A 159 11.01 16.55 -28.74
C GLY A 159 10.31 17.86 -29.12
N THR A 160 10.05 18.03 -30.42
CA THR A 160 9.42 19.24 -30.95
C THR A 160 7.90 19.08 -30.96
N LEU A 161 7.18 19.99 -30.30
CA LEU A 161 5.74 20.09 -30.44
C LEU A 161 5.42 20.41 -31.92
N LEU A 162 4.78 19.47 -32.60
CA LEU A 162 4.20 19.70 -33.92
C LEU A 162 2.96 20.58 -33.71
N LEU A 163 3.06 21.85 -34.09
CA LEU A 163 1.95 22.79 -34.22
C LEU A 163 1.27 22.62 -35.58
#